data_AF-A0A125W9W6-F1
#
_entry.id   AF-A0A125W9W6-F1
#
_cell.length_a   1.000
_cell.length_b   1.000
_cell.length_c   1.000
_cell.angle_alpha   90.00
_cell.angle_beta   90.00
_cell.angle_gamma   90.00
#
_symmetry.space_group_name_H-M   'P 1'
#
loop_
_entity.id
_entity.type
_entity.pdbx_description
1 polymer ?
#
loop_
_entity_poly.entity_id
_entity_poly.type
_entity_poly.pdbx_seq_one_letter_code
_entity_poly.pdbx_strand_id
1 'polypeptide(L)' 'MTYKVKNIQYRIQLDTDKNIFIVFDAKNESKTATGHTIEEAIAHLKQLN' A
#
# COMPACT_ATOMS: atom_id res chain seq x y z
N MET A 1 8.62 -2.67 -5.68
CA MET A 1 9.46 -1.56 -5.17
C MET A 1 9.14 -1.35 -3.70
N THR A 2 10.10 -0.88 -2.89
CA THR A 2 9.90 -0.65 -1.44
C THR A 2 9.88 0.85 -1.17
N TYR A 3 8.80 1.37 -0.57
CA TYR A 3 8.67 2.78 -0.17
C TYR A 3 8.79 2.90 1.35
N LYS A 4 9.63 3.84 1.82
CA LYS A 4 9.89 4.07 3.25
C LYS A 4 9.48 5.48 3.64
N VAL A 5 8.51 5.59 4.53
CA VAL A 5 8.16 6.83 5.24
C VAL A 5 8.28 6.56 6.72
N LYS A 6 9.16 7.30 7.41
CA LYS A 6 9.40 7.26 8.87
C LYS A 6 9.24 5.85 9.49
N ASN A 7 10.26 5.01 9.34
CA ASN A 7 10.36 3.67 9.96
C ASN A 7 9.25 2.66 9.64
N ILE A 8 8.29 2.99 8.76
CA ILE A 8 7.26 2.06 8.29
C ILE A 8 7.65 1.62 6.88
N GLN A 9 7.75 0.31 6.69
CA GLN A 9 7.96 -0.31 5.40
C GLN A 9 6.62 -0.77 4.86
N TYR A 10 6.36 -0.49 3.59
CA TYR A 10 5.22 -1.03 2.87
C TYR A 10 5.74 -1.79 1.64
N ARG A 11 5.14 -2.95 1.37
CA ARG A 11 5.33 -3.63 0.09
C ARG A 11 4.32 -3.04 -0.88
N ILE A 12 4.76 -2.71 -2.09
CA ILE A 12 3.91 -2.07 -3.10
C ILE A 12 3.97 -2.85 -4.40
N GLN A 13 2.80 -3.09 -4.97
CA GLN A 13 2.61 -3.66 -6.30
C GLN A 13 1.76 -2.69 -7.13
N LEU A 14 2.07 -2.59 -8.42
CA LEU A 14 1.23 -1.91 -9.40
C LEU A 14 0.45 -3.00 -10.16
N ASP A 15 -0.87 -2.92 -10.15
CA ASP A 15 -1.73 -3.66 -11.07
C ASP A 15 -1.87 -2.82 -12.35
N THR A 16 -1.20 -3.24 -13.41
CA THR A 16 -1.15 -2.51 -14.69
C THR A 16 -2.43 -2.67 -15.51
N ASP A 17 -3.23 -3.70 -15.26
CA ASP A 17 -4.50 -3.91 -15.97
C ASP A 17 -5.54 -2.90 -15.47
N LYS A 18 -5.48 -2.58 -14.18
CA LYS A 18 -6.40 -1.62 -13.53
C LYS A 18 -5.79 -0.23 -13.30
N ASN A 19 -4.48 -0.07 -13.51
CA ASN A 19 -3.73 1.14 -13.17
C ASN A 19 -3.93 1.58 -11.71
N ILE A 20 -3.82 0.64 -10.78
CA ILE A 20 -3.95 0.89 -9.34
C ILE A 20 -2.73 0.38 -8.57
N PHE A 21 -2.38 1.09 -7.51
CA PHE A 21 -1.39 0.63 -6.54
C PHE A 21 -2.05 -0.22 -5.47
N ILE A 22 -1.39 -1.32 -5.12
CA ILE A 22 -1.74 -2.21 -4.03
C ILE A 22 -0.63 -2.10 -2.99
N VAL A 23 -1.02 -1.75 -1.75
CA VAL A 23 -0.11 -1.57 -0.62
C VAL A 23 -0.40 -2.66 0.41
N PHE A 24 0.67 -3.34 0.84
CA PHE A 24 0.63 -4.38 1.87
C PHE A 24 1.29 -3.86 3.14
N ASP A 25 0.66 -4.10 4.30
CA ASP A 25 1.29 -3.86 5.59
C ASP A 25 2.45 -4.86 5.80
N ALA A 26 3.64 -4.36 6.15
CA ALA A 26 4.82 -5.22 6.30
C ALA A 26 4.79 -6.12 7.55
N LYS A 27 3.92 -5.85 8.51
CA LYS A 27 3.73 -6.67 9.71
C LYS A 27 2.58 -7.66 9.56
N ASN A 28 1.66 -7.41 8.63
CA ASN A 28 0.52 -8.29 8.35
C ASN A 28 0.14 -8.23 6.86
N GLU A 29 0.65 -9.17 6.07
CA GLU A 29 0.41 -9.20 4.62
C GLU A 29 -1.06 -9.39 4.23
N SER A 30 -1.91 -9.86 5.16
CA SER A 30 -3.36 -9.94 4.95
C SER A 30 -4.05 -8.56 5.02
N LYS A 31 -3.37 -7.55 5.60
CA LYS A 31 -3.87 -6.17 5.64
C LYS A 31 -3.33 -5.42 4.43
N THR A 32 -4.20 -5.22 3.45
CA THR A 32 -3.86 -4.57 2.17
C THR A 32 -4.88 -3.52 1.81
N ALA A 33 -4.49 -2.53 1.02
CA ALA A 33 -5.39 -1.54 0.46
C ALA A 33 -4.93 -1.10 -0.92
N THR A 34 -5.86 -0.52 -1.69
CA THR A 34 -5.61 -0.03 -3.05
C THR A 34 -5.85 1.46 -3.18
N GLY A 35 -5.24 2.08 -4.19
CA GLY A 35 -5.46 3.49 -4.54
C GLY A 35 -4.89 3.83 -5.92
N HIS A 36 -5.29 4.95 -6.49
CA HIS A 36 -4.74 5.45 -7.76
C HIS A 36 -3.35 6.06 -7.57
N THR A 37 -2.99 6.43 -6.35
CA THR A 37 -1.63 6.80 -5.94
C THR A 37 -1.16 5.94 -4.77
N ILE A 38 0.15 5.91 -4.53
CA ILE A 38 0.74 5.18 -3.39
C ILE A 38 0.25 5.80 -2.07
N GLU A 39 0.19 7.13 -2.00
CA GLU A 39 -0.25 7.90 -0.84
C GLU A 39 -1.70 7.58 -0.49
N GLU A 40 -2.58 7.54 -1.49
CA GLU A 40 -3.98 7.17 -1.32
C GLU A 40 -4.12 5.73 -0.80
N ALA A 41 -3.41 4.79 -1.40
CA ALA A 41 -3.43 3.39 -0.95
C ALA A 41 -2.92 3.24 0.48
N ILE A 42 -1.87 3.98 0.88
CA ILE A 42 -1.38 4.03 2.27
C ILE A 42 -2.43 4.66 3.20
N ALA A 43 -3.13 5.71 2.77
CA ALA A 43 -4.18 6.34 3.56
C ALA A 43 -5.34 5.37 3.82
N HIS A 44 -5.80 4.66 2.79
CA HIS A 44 -6.81 3.60 2.94
C HIS A 44 -6.33 2.48 3.86
N LEU A 45 -5.08 2.04 3.74
CA LEU A 45 -4.52 1.01 4.62
C LEU A 45 -4.53 1.40 6.10
N LYS A 46 -4.26 2.68 6.40
CA LYS A 46 -4.30 3.23 7.77
C LYS A 46 -5.72 3.36 8.32
N GLN A 47 -6.73 3.50 7.46
CA GLN A 47 -8.14 3.55 7.86
C GLN A 47 -8.70 2.16 8.21
N LEU A 48 -8.11 1.08 7.69
CA LEU A 48 -8.49 -0.31 7.99
C LEU A 48 -8.10 -0.74 9.42
N ASN A 49 -7.99 0.21 10.36
CA ASN A 49 -7.42 0.02 11.70
C ASN A 49 -7.96 -1.22 12.39
#